data_AF-W2PRH9-F1
#
_entry.id   AF-W2PRH9-F1
#
_cell.length_a   1.000
_cell.length_b   1.000
_cell.length_c   1.000
_cell.angle_alpha   90.00
_cell.angle_beta   90.00
_cell.angle_gamma   90.00
#
_symmetry.space_group_name_H-M   'P 1'
#
loop_
_entity.id
_entity.type
_entity.pdbx_description
1 polymer ?
#
loop_
_entity_poly.entity_id
_entity_poly.type
_entity_poly.pdbx_seq_one_letter_code
_entity_poly.pdbx_strand_id
1 'polypeptide(L)' 'MNDDIIDIDALFDQELKMNLREADVKARVINYFMLCDDIILQHELNSTFSTSNGIKKKCKFLKQYLEPAALRDAIDTHH' A
#
# COMPACT_ATOMS: atom_id res chain seq x y z
N MET A 1 22.02 16.02 12.35
CA MET A 1 20.71 15.36 12.54
C MET A 1 20.71 14.20 11.58
N ASN A 2 20.48 12.98 12.06
CA ASN A 2 20.40 11.83 11.16
C ASN A 2 19.19 12.05 10.28
N ASP A 3 19.42 12.39 9.01
CA ASP A 3 18.44 12.13 7.96
C ASP A 3 18.26 10.61 7.96
N ASP A 4 17.36 10.11 8.81
CA ASP A 4 16.87 8.75 8.70
C ASP A 4 16.14 8.70 7.36
N ILE A 5 16.89 8.35 6.31
CA ILE A 5 16.35 8.07 4.99
C ILE A 5 15.39 6.89 5.21
N ILE A 6 14.11 7.20 5.34
CA ILE A 6 13.06 6.21 5.50
C ILE A 6 13.09 5.36 4.23
N ASP A 7 13.43 4.08 4.38
CA ASP A 7 13.30 3.12 3.30
C ASP A 7 11.81 2.86 3.09
N ILE A 8 11.23 3.58 2.13
CA ILE A 8 9.81 3.50 1.78
C ILE A 8 9.44 2.06 1.39
N ASP A 9 10.33 1.32 0.75
CA ASP A 9 10.03 -0.04 0.31
C ASP A 9 9.93 -0.99 1.52
N ALA A 10 10.87 -0.89 2.47
CA ALA A 10 10.83 -1.66 3.72
C ALA A 10 9.67 -1.26 4.65
N LEU A 11 9.36 0.04 4.72
CA LEU A 11 8.24 0.56 5.51
C LEU A 11 6.90 -0.06 5.07
N PHE A 12 6.64 -0.04 3.77
CA PHE A 12 5.40 -0.58 3.22
C PHE A 12 5.34 -2.11 3.32
N ASP A 13 6.46 -2.83 3.21
CA ASP A 13 6.52 -4.28 3.46
C ASP A 13 6.11 -4.64 4.89
N GLN A 14 6.53 -3.81 5.85
CA GLN A 14 6.24 -4.04 7.25
C GLN A 14 4.79 -3.71 7.63
N GLU A 15 4.28 -2.56 7.16
CA GLU A 15 3.03 -1.96 7.64
C GLU A 15 1.81 -2.23 6.73
N LEU A 16 1.97 -2.30 5.41
CA LEU A 16 0.83 -2.42 4.48
C LEU A 16 0.37 -3.88 4.36
N LYS A 17 -0.42 -4.35 5.34
CA LYS A 17 -0.93 -5.73 5.38
C LYS A 17 -2.45 -5.79 5.42
N MET A 18 -3.04 -6.56 4.50
CA MET A 18 -4.48 -6.73 4.43
C MET A 18 -5.00 -7.60 5.58
N ASN A 19 -6.01 -7.12 6.31
CA ASN A 19 -6.59 -7.86 7.42
C ASN A 19 -7.55 -8.96 6.92
N LEU A 20 -7.03 -10.16 6.67
CA LEU A 20 -7.82 -11.31 6.22
C LEU A 20 -8.85 -11.83 7.24
N ARG A 21 -8.81 -11.36 8.49
CA ARG A 21 -9.81 -11.70 9.52
C ARG A 21 -11.10 -10.90 9.37
N GLU A 22 -11.08 -9.79 8.63
CA GLU A 22 -12.29 -9.06 8.28
C GLU A 22 -13.11 -9.91 7.29
N ALA A 23 -14.35 -10.22 7.71
CA ALA A 23 -15.26 -11.09 6.97
C ALA A 23 -15.96 -10.33 5.84
N ASP A 24 -16.24 -9.05 6.03
CA ASP A 24 -16.75 -8.19 4.96
C ASP A 24 -15.62 -7.86 3.99
N VAL A 25 -15.65 -8.50 2.82
CA VAL A 25 -14.64 -8.30 1.76
C VAL A 25 -14.56 -6.84 1.33
N LYS A 26 -15.68 -6.11 1.27
CA LYS A 26 -15.67 -4.69 0.88
C LYS A 26 -15.00 -3.86 1.95
N ALA A 27 -15.38 -4.05 3.22
CA ALA A 27 -14.75 -3.34 4.33
C ALA A 27 -13.25 -3.66 4.40
N ARG A 28 -12.86 -4.92 4.19
CA ARG A 28 -11.47 -5.35 4.18
C ARG A 28 -10.64 -4.63 3.12
N VAL A 29 -11.17 -4.51 1.91
CA VAL A 29 -10.50 -3.78 0.81
C VAL A 29 -10.44 -2.29 1.14
N ILE A 30 -11.54 -1.68 1.57
CA ILE A 30 -11.55 -0.24 1.93
C ILE A 30 -10.51 0.05 3.02
N ASN A 31 -10.50 -0.75 4.10
CA ASN A 31 -9.54 -0.61 5.19
C ASN A 31 -8.09 -0.76 4.72
N TYR A 32 -7.82 -1.65 3.76
CA TYR A 32 -6.48 -1.80 3.17
C TYR A 32 -6.04 -0.56 2.38
N PHE A 33 -6.93 0.04 1.59
CA PHE A 33 -6.63 1.29 0.88
C PHE A 33 -6.47 2.46 1.85
N MET A 34 -7.31 2.54 2.89
CA MET A 34 -7.17 3.54 3.95
C MET A 34 -5.86 3.40 4.72
N LEU A 35 -5.46 2.16 5.05
CA LEU A 35 -4.18 1.88 5.71
C LEU A 35 -3.00 2.40 4.89
N CYS A 36 -3.02 2.24 3.56
CA CYS A 36 -1.99 2.81 2.70
C CYS A 36 -1.91 4.34 2.81
N ASP A 37 -3.05 5.03 2.87
CA ASP A 37 -3.09 6.48 3.03
C ASP A 37 -2.67 6.91 4.45
N ASP A 38 -3.03 6.15 5.47
CA ASP A 38 -2.61 6.38 6.85
C ASP A 38 -1.09 6.25 6.99
N ILE A 39 -0.45 5.24 6.39
CA ILE A 39 1.02 5.09 6.39
C ILE A 39 1.68 6.32 5.73
N ILE A 40 1.15 6.77 4.60
CA ILE A 40 1.67 7.96 3.90
C ILE A 40 1.55 9.21 4.79
N LEU A 41 0.44 9.34 5.51
CA LEU A 41 0.19 10.47 6.41
C LEU A 41 1.09 10.43 7.65
N GLN A 42 1.22 9.28 8.30
CA GLN A 42 2.02 9.08 9.53
C GLN A 42 3.51 9.36 9.31
N HIS A 43 4.03 9.02 8.14
CA HIS A 43 5.45 9.20 7.79
C HIS A 43 5.69 10.46 6.95
N GLU A 44 4.71 11.37 6.86
CA GLU A 44 4.78 12.64 6.12
C GLU A 44 5.16 12.50 4.63
N LEU A 45 4.91 11.33 4.03
CA LEU A 45 5.27 10.99 2.65
C LEU A 45 4.30 11.58 1.60
N ASN A 46 3.35 12.41 2.01
CA ASN A 46 2.32 13.00 1.14
C ASN A 46 2.93 13.70 -0.09
N SER A 47 4.00 14.46 0.09
CA SER A 47 4.68 15.17 -1.00
C SER A 47 5.29 14.18 -2.02
N THR A 48 5.91 13.10 -1.54
CA THR A 48 6.48 12.02 -2.35
C THR A 48 5.39 11.34 -3.19
N PHE A 49 4.26 11.01 -2.57
CA PHE A 49 3.16 10.29 -3.22
C PHE A 49 2.18 11.16 -4.02
N SER A 50 2.28 12.49 -3.92
CA SER A 50 1.50 13.44 -4.74
C SER A 50 2.03 13.60 -6.16
N THR A 51 3.23 13.09 -6.46
CA THR A 51 3.82 13.13 -7.80
C THR A 51 3.32 11.99 -8.67
N SER A 52 3.37 12.12 -10.00
CA SER A 52 2.99 11.02 -10.92
C SER A 52 3.80 9.74 -10.69
N ASN A 53 5.08 9.86 -10.31
CA ASN A 53 5.92 8.72 -9.97
C ASN A 53 5.53 8.12 -8.62
N GLY A 54 5.21 8.96 -7.64
CA GLY A 54 4.67 8.55 -6.35
C GLY A 54 3.38 7.77 -6.49
N ILE A 55 2.42 8.27 -7.28
CA ILE A 55 1.16 7.57 -7.57
C ILE A 55 1.42 6.19 -8.19
N LYS A 56 2.34 6.08 -9.16
CA LYS A 56 2.74 4.78 -9.73
C LYS A 56 3.34 3.85 -8.68
N LYS A 57 4.19 4.37 -7.79
CA LYS A 57 4.80 3.60 -6.69
C LYS A 57 3.75 3.13 -5.69
N LYS A 58 2.76 3.97 -5.33
CA LYS A 58 1.61 3.60 -4.50
C LYS A 58 0.81 2.46 -5.12
N CYS A 59 0.46 2.56 -6.40
CA CYS A 59 -0.22 1.49 -7.13
C CYS A 59 0.59 0.19 -7.13
N LYS A 60 1.92 0.27 -7.25
CA LYS A 60 2.80 -0.91 -7.18
C LYS A 60 2.72 -1.59 -5.80
N PHE A 61 2.81 -0.82 -4.71
CA PHE A 61 2.68 -1.39 -3.35
C PHE A 61 1.32 -2.01 -3.10
N LEU A 62 0.25 -1.31 -3.49
CA LEU A 62 -1.13 -1.81 -3.35
C LEU A 62 -1.36 -3.12 -4.10
N LYS A 63 -0.70 -3.34 -5.24
CA LYS A 63 -0.73 -4.61 -5.97
C LYS A 63 0.14 -5.68 -5.33
N GLN A 64 1.35 -5.31 -4.92
CA GLN A 64 2.35 -6.24 -4.38
C GLN A 64 1.88 -6.92 -3.10
N TYR A 65 1.30 -6.14 -2.18
CA TYR A 65 0.83 -6.60 -0.87
C TYR A 65 -0.67 -6.93 -0.83
N LEU A 66 -1.30 -7.07 -2.00
CA LEU A 66 -2.70 -7.47 -2.09
C LEU A 66 -2.85 -8.95 -1.72
N GLU A 67 -3.78 -9.25 -0.81
CA GLU A 67 -4.10 -10.60 -0.40
C GLU A 67 -5.62 -10.85 -0.48
N PRO A 68 -6.07 -12.07 -0.81
CA PRO A 68 -5.27 -13.25 -1.16
C PRO A 68 -4.59 -13.12 -2.52
N ALA A 69 -3.46 -13.81 -2.72
CA ALA A 69 -2.66 -13.82 -3.97
C ALA A 69 -3.49 -13.97 -5.27
N ALA A 70 -4.62 -14.69 -5.23
CA ALA A 70 -5.54 -14.81 -6.36
C ALA A 70 -6.07 -13.45 -6.88
N LEU A 71 -6.21 -12.45 -6.00
CA LEU A 71 -6.57 -11.08 -6.41
C LEU A 71 -5.43 -10.40 -7.16
N ARG A 72 -4.18 -10.64 -6.75
CA ARG A 72 -3.00 -10.13 -7.46
C ARG A 72 -2.91 -10.74 -8.85
N ASP A 73 -3.06 -12.05 -8.97
CA ASP A 73 -3.00 -12.77 -10.24
C ASP A 73 -4.10 -12.30 -11.21
N ALA A 74 -5.31 -12.03 -10.70
CA ALA A 74 -6.41 -11.49 -11.50
C ALA A 74 -6.09 -10.10 -12.07
N ILE A 75 -5.41 -9.24 -11.30
CA ILE A 75 -5.01 -7.90 -11.74
C ILE A 75 -3.92 -7.97 -12.81
N ASP A 76 -2.97 -8.91 -12.68
CA ASP A 76 -1.87 -9.06 -13.63
C ASP A 76 -2.32 -9.69 -14.96
N THR A 77 -3.40 -10.49 -14.94
CA THR A 77 -3.98 -11.11 -16.16
C THR A 77 -4.72 -10.10 -17.05
N HIS A 78 -5.09 -8.92 -16.53
CA HIS A 78 -5.85 -7.89 -17.25
C HIS A 78 -4.98 -6.79 -17.90
N HIS A 79 -3.66 -7.01 -18.03
CA HIS A 79 -2.71 -6.03 -18.56
C HIS A 79 -2.11 -6.43 -19.93
#